data_AF-A0A0F9Z7D0-F1
#
_entry.id   AF-A0A0F9Z7D0-F1
#
_cell.length_a   1.000
_cell.length_b   1.000
_cell.length_c   1.000
_cell.angle_alpha   90.00
_cell.angle_beta   90.00
_cell.angle_gamma   90.00
#
_symmetry.space_group_name_H-M   'P 1'
#
loop_
_entity.id
_entity.type
_entity.pdbx_description
1 polymer ?
#
loop_
_entity_poly.entity_id
_entity_poly.type
_entity_poly.pdbx_seq_one_letter_code
_entity_poly.pdbx_strand_id
1 'polypeptide(L)'
;MNQIFSETIRIYKHRGIKKILSKIRQRLNHNYLTSINSIPEVIAYGNNMFNPGGCREVYTEVNTKPTAVKNCTKYKIGNVVNIKLFLADKTSQQYGGPYTIEKVSAKGFWIKV
;
A
#
# COMPACT_ATOMS: atom_id res chain seq x y z
N MET A 1 2.45 2.88 10.66
CA MET A 1 1.18 2.11 10.68
C MET A 1 1.27 0.89 11.59
N ASN A 2 2.28 0.02 11.44
CA ASN A 2 2.48 -1.16 12.31
C ASN A 2 2.63 -0.82 13.80
N GLN A 3 3.26 0.30 14.15
CA GLN A 3 3.41 0.73 15.55
C GLN A 3 2.07 1.04 16.24
N ILE A 4 1.16 1.76 15.56
CA ILE A 4 -0.17 2.09 16.10
C ILE A 4 -1.00 0.82 16.34
N PHE A 5 -0.90 -0.15 15.43
CA PHE A 5 -1.53 -1.46 15.57
C PHE A 5 -0.98 -2.21 16.79
N SER A 6 0.34 -2.36 16.88
CA SER A 6 1.00 -3.09 17.95
C SER A 6 0.75 -2.48 19.33
N GLU A 7 0.80 -1.15 19.45
CA GLU A 7 0.50 -0.44 20.71
C GLU A 7 -0.96 -0.61 21.13
N THR A 8 -1.90 -0.52 20.19
CA THR A 8 -3.33 -0.68 20.49
C THR A 8 -3.65 -2.11 20.93
N ILE A 9 -3.05 -3.12 20.28
CA ILE A 9 -3.17 -4.52 20.69
C ILE A 9 -2.59 -4.72 22.10
N ARG A 10 -1.41 -4.14 22.39
CA ARG A 10 -0.75 -4.27 23.70
C ARG A 10 -1.54 -3.63 24.83
N ILE A 11 -2.10 -2.44 24.63
CA ILE A 11 -2.90 -1.70 25.64
C ILE A 11 -4.24 -2.40 25.90
N TYR A 12 -4.86 -2.96 24.86
CA TYR A 12 -6.21 -3.53 24.95
C TYR A 12 -6.25 -5.07 24.90
N LYS A 13 -5.14 -5.76 25.17
CA LYS A 13 -4.98 -7.22 25.08
C LYS A 13 -6.03 -8.06 25.82
N HIS A 14 -6.71 -7.50 26.82
CA HIS A 14 -7.76 -8.18 27.61
C HIS A 14 -9.18 -7.77 27.20
N ARG A 15 -9.35 -7.05 26.09
CA ARG A 15 -10.66 -6.65 25.55
C ARG A 15 -11.00 -7.51 24.34
N GLY A 16 -12.30 -7.72 24.11
CA GLY A 16 -12.76 -8.43 22.92
C GLY A 16 -12.27 -7.77 21.63
N ILE A 17 -11.87 -8.59 20.65
CA ILE A 17 -11.20 -8.15 19.41
C ILE A 17 -11.99 -7.06 18.65
N LYS A 18 -13.32 -7.10 18.71
CA LYS A 18 -14.19 -6.05 18.13
C LYS A 18 -13.92 -4.67 18.73
N LYS A 19 -13.69 -4.58 20.05
CA LYS A 19 -13.35 -3.31 20.72
C LYS A 19 -11.95 -2.83 20.34
N ILE A 20 -11.00 -3.76 20.15
CA ILE A 20 -9.64 -3.43 19.70
C ILE A 20 -9.68 -2.88 18.28
N LEU A 21 -10.36 -3.56 17.34
CA LEU A 21 -10.50 -3.12 15.96
C LEU A 21 -11.19 -1.75 15.85
N SER A 22 -12.24 -1.52 16.66
CA SER A 22 -12.90 -0.21 16.73
C SER A 22 -11.93 0.89 17.16
N LYS A 23 -11.07 0.63 18.15
CA LYS A 23 -10.06 1.59 18.62
C LYS A 23 -8.94 1.82 17.61
N ILE A 24 -8.51 0.79 16.91
CA ILE A 24 -7.53 0.91 15.82
C ILE A 24 -8.12 1.78 14.70
N ARG A 25 -9.34 1.48 14.26
CA ARG A 25 -10.03 2.27 13.22
C ARG A 25 -10.17 3.73 13.63
N GLN A 26 -10.56 4.00 14.88
CA GLN A 26 -10.63 5.36 15.40
C GLN A 26 -9.26 6.06 15.32
N ARG A 27 -8.20 5.43 15.84
CA ARG A 27 -6.84 6.01 15.83
C ARG A 27 -6.27 6.23 14.43
N LEU A 28 -6.58 5.36 13.46
CA LEU A 28 -6.12 5.55 12.09
C LEU A 28 -6.81 6.73 11.40
N ASN A 29 -8.09 6.93 11.67
CA ASN A 29 -8.90 7.95 10.99
C ASN A 29 -8.75 9.34 11.60
N HIS A 30 -8.48 9.42 12.91
CA HIS A 30 -8.49 10.67 13.69
C HIS A 30 -7.09 11.22 13.99
N ASN A 31 -6.02 10.48 13.68
CA ASN A 31 -4.67 10.97 13.89
C ASN A 31 -4.15 11.68 12.65
N TYR A 32 -3.44 12.79 12.89
CA TYR A 32 -2.73 13.51 11.84
C TYR A 32 -1.64 12.61 11.23
N LEU A 33 -1.65 12.48 9.91
CA LEU A 33 -0.66 11.72 9.17
C LEU A 33 0.25 12.68 8.43
N THR A 34 1.52 12.73 8.82
CA THR A 34 2.54 13.60 8.20
C THR A 34 2.74 13.32 6.72
N SER A 35 2.46 12.10 6.24
CA SER A 35 2.57 11.74 4.82
C SER A 35 1.54 12.46 3.93
N ILE A 36 0.41 12.87 4.50
CA ILE A 36 -0.68 13.57 3.78
C ILE A 36 -0.97 14.94 4.39
N ASN A 37 -0.16 15.37 5.37
CA ASN A 37 -0.28 16.61 6.13
C ASN A 37 -1.71 16.94 6.62
N SER A 38 -2.49 15.92 6.97
CA SER A 38 -3.85 16.10 7.48
C SER A 38 -4.33 14.84 8.19
N ILE A 39 -5.52 14.94 8.79
CA ILE A 39 -6.27 13.84 9.38
C ILE A 39 -7.09 13.16 8.27
N PRO A 40 -7.00 11.83 8.08
CA PRO A 40 -7.70 11.12 7.00
C PRO A 40 -9.21 11.37 6.95
N GLU A 41 -9.86 11.49 8.11
CA GLU A 41 -11.30 11.75 8.18
C GLU A 41 -11.68 13.15 7.71
N VAL A 42 -10.81 14.14 7.96
CA VAL A 42 -10.99 15.51 7.45
C VAL A 42 -10.89 15.52 5.92
N ILE A 43 -9.93 14.78 5.37
CA ILE A 43 -9.82 14.60 3.91
C ILE A 43 -11.06 13.94 3.32
N ALA A 44 -11.58 12.91 3.98
CA ALA A 44 -12.70 12.12 3.46
C ALA A 44 -14.06 12.87 3.52
N TYR A 45 -14.30 13.65 4.57
CA TYR A 45 -15.62 14.26 4.82
C TYR A 45 -15.63 15.79 4.82
N GLY A 46 -14.48 16.42 4.59
CA GLY A 46 -14.37 17.88 4.49
C GLY A 46 -14.43 18.63 5.82
N ASN A 47 -14.76 17.95 6.93
CA ASN A 47 -15.06 18.55 8.22
C ASN A 47 -14.28 17.87 9.36
N ASN A 48 -13.69 18.68 10.24
CA ASN A 48 -13.07 18.19 11.47
C ASN A 48 -14.06 18.28 12.64
N MET A 49 -14.63 17.14 13.06
CA MET A 49 -15.57 17.08 14.18
C MET A 49 -14.93 17.42 15.54
N PHE A 50 -13.60 17.50 15.63
CA PHE A 50 -12.86 17.76 16.87
C PHE A 50 -12.26 19.18 16.92
N ASN A 51 -12.51 20.01 15.92
CA ASN A 51 -12.07 21.41 15.91
C ASN A 51 -13.25 22.36 15.59
N PRO A 52 -14.15 22.62 16.54
CA PRO A 52 -15.30 23.51 16.36
C PRO A 52 -14.92 25.00 16.16
N GLY A 53 -13.63 25.35 16.17
CA GLY A 53 -13.11 26.72 16.13
C GLY A 53 -12.41 27.16 14.84
N GLY A 54 -12.43 26.36 13.77
CA GLY A 54 -12.16 26.89 12.42
C GLY A 54 -10.69 27.21 12.06
N CYS A 55 -9.75 26.32 12.37
CA CYS A 55 -8.54 26.27 11.53
C CYS A 55 -8.90 25.46 10.27
N ARG A 56 -9.12 26.14 9.14
CA ARG A 56 -9.20 25.48 7.83
C ARG A 56 -7.85 24.76 7.62
N GLU A 57 -7.83 23.45 7.83
CA GLU A 57 -6.68 22.63 7.46
C GLU A 57 -6.44 22.83 5.96
N VAL A 58 -5.28 23.39 5.62
CA VAL A 58 -4.90 23.67 4.24
C VAL A 58 -4.65 22.33 3.57
N TYR A 59 -5.59 21.91 2.72
CA TYR A 59 -5.45 20.75 1.85
C TYR A 59 -4.20 20.94 0.99
N THR A 60 -3.10 20.30 1.38
CA THR A 60 -1.92 20.24 0.53
C THR A 60 -2.16 19.07 -0.41
N GLU A 61 -2.16 19.32 -1.72
CA GLU A 61 -2.25 18.26 -2.71
C GLU A 61 -1.22 17.17 -2.38
N VAL A 62 -1.71 15.97 -2.09
CA VAL A 62 -0.84 14.84 -1.78
C VAL A 62 0.00 14.58 -3.03
N ASN A 63 1.29 14.87 -2.95
CA ASN A 63 2.21 14.73 -4.07
C ASN A 63 2.44 13.24 -4.34
N THR A 64 1.55 12.61 -5.11
CA THR A 64 1.57 11.17 -5.40
C THR A 64 2.51 10.80 -6.54
N LYS A 65 3.58 11.56 -6.79
CA LYS A 65 4.52 11.17 -7.85
C LYS A 65 5.30 9.95 -7.38
N PRO A 66 5.08 8.75 -7.95
CA PRO A 66 5.86 7.59 -7.58
C PRO A 66 7.32 7.87 -7.96
N THR A 67 8.23 7.67 -7.02
CA THR A 67 9.67 7.71 -7.28
C THR A 67 9.96 6.67 -8.35
N ALA A 68 10.32 7.09 -9.56
CA ALA A 68 10.59 6.17 -10.66
C ALA A 68 11.77 5.27 -10.26
N VAL A 69 11.50 3.97 -10.12
CA VAL A 69 12.54 2.97 -9.87
C VAL A 69 13.47 2.97 -11.08
N LYS A 70 14.70 3.47 -10.90
CA LYS A 70 15.62 3.83 -12.00
C LYS A 70 16.07 2.66 -12.89
N ASN A 71 15.82 1.41 -12.51
CA ASN A 71 16.40 0.23 -13.16
C ASN A 71 15.38 -0.86 -13.55
N CYS A 72 14.17 -0.52 -13.99
CA CYS A 72 13.23 -1.53 -14.47
C CYS A 72 13.39 -1.76 -15.98
N THR A 73 13.84 -2.96 -16.36
CA THR A 73 13.88 -3.41 -17.76
C THR A 73 12.45 -3.50 -18.30
N LYS A 74 12.20 -2.84 -19.44
CA LYS A 74 10.91 -2.94 -20.16
C LYS A 74 10.96 -4.13 -21.11
N TYR A 75 9.99 -5.03 -21.01
CA TYR A 75 9.88 -6.20 -21.87
C TYR A 75 9.32 -5.85 -23.25
N LYS A 76 9.67 -6.65 -24.26
CA LYS A 76 9.13 -6.57 -25.63
C LYS A 76 8.57 -7.93 -26.07
N ILE A 77 7.60 -7.88 -26.98
CA ILE A 77 7.08 -9.09 -27.65
C ILE A 77 8.24 -9.82 -28.33
N GLY A 78 8.28 -11.14 -28.19
CA GLY A 78 9.35 -11.99 -28.73
C GLY A 78 10.60 -12.11 -27.83
N ASN A 79 10.69 -11.40 -26.70
CA ASN A 79 11.73 -11.72 -25.72
C ASN A 79 11.45 -13.09 -25.09
N VAL A 80 12.53 -13.79 -24.75
CA VAL A 80 12.48 -15.08 -24.04
C VAL A 80 12.69 -14.82 -22.57
N VAL A 81 11.80 -15.36 -21.73
CA VAL A 81 11.82 -15.18 -20.28
C VAL A 81 11.60 -16.51 -19.57
N ASN A 82 12.11 -16.57 -18.34
CA ASN A 82 11.80 -17.64 -17.39
C ASN A 82 10.91 -17.07 -16.29
N ILE A 83 9.91 -17.84 -15.86
CA ILE A 83 8.89 -17.39 -14.90
C ILE A 83 9.15 -18.06 -13.57
N LYS A 84 9.21 -17.27 -12.51
CA LYS A 84 9.40 -17.78 -11.14
C LYS A 84 8.21 -18.63 -10.73
N LEU A 85 8.47 -19.84 -10.27
CA LEU A 85 7.47 -20.75 -9.70
C LEU A 85 7.30 -20.40 -8.22
N PHE A 86 6.27 -19.62 -7.89
CA PHE A 86 6.05 -19.12 -6.51
C PHE A 86 5.81 -20.24 -5.48
N LEU A 87 5.38 -21.42 -5.93
CA LEU A 87 5.11 -22.58 -5.10
C LEU A 87 6.23 -23.62 -5.12
N ALA A 88 7.38 -23.33 -5.74
CA ALA A 88 8.49 -24.29 -5.78
C ALA A 88 9.21 -24.36 -4.44
N ASP A 89 9.45 -25.58 -3.95
CA ASP A 89 10.30 -25.83 -2.79
C ASP A 89 11.73 -25.35 -3.04
N LYS A 90 12.46 -24.98 -1.98
CA LYS A 90 13.81 -24.40 -2.08
C LYS A 90 14.82 -25.27 -2.83
N THR A 91 14.65 -26.59 -2.78
CA THR A 91 15.51 -27.57 -3.44
C THR A 91 15.08 -27.88 -4.87
N SER A 92 13.88 -27.45 -5.26
CA SER A 92 13.30 -27.69 -6.58
C SER A 92 13.62 -26.55 -7.55
N GLN A 93 13.46 -26.82 -8.85
CA GLN A 93 13.61 -25.82 -9.90
C GLN A 93 12.73 -24.59 -9.63
N GLN A 94 13.36 -23.42 -9.53
CA GLN A 94 12.70 -22.17 -9.12
C GLN A 94 12.04 -21.41 -10.28
N TYR A 95 12.37 -21.77 -11.53
CA TYR A 95 11.92 -21.07 -12.72
C TYR A 95 11.46 -22.04 -13.80
N GLY A 96 10.27 -21.82 -14.34
CA GLY A 96 9.74 -22.51 -15.51
C GLY A 96 10.08 -21.76 -16.80
N GLY A 97 10.23 -22.50 -17.90
CA GLY A 97 10.52 -21.93 -19.22
C GLY A 97 11.58 -22.73 -19.98
N PRO A 98 12.08 -22.19 -21.10
CA PRO A 98 11.87 -20.82 -21.61
C PRO A 98 10.47 -20.58 -22.22
N TYR A 99 9.94 -19.36 -22.04
CA TYR A 99 8.70 -18.91 -22.69
C TYR A 99 8.93 -17.66 -23.53
N THR A 100 8.18 -17.52 -24.63
CA THR A 100 8.23 -16.35 -25.51
C THR A 100 7.09 -15.40 -25.17
N ILE A 101 7.38 -14.12 -25.02
CA ILE A 101 6.35 -13.12 -24.71
C ILE A 101 5.42 -12.91 -25.90
N GLU A 102 4.14 -13.17 -25.72
CA GLU A 102 3.06 -12.92 -26.68
C GLU A 102 2.57 -11.46 -26.65
N LYS A 103 2.39 -10.91 -25.45
CA LYS A 103 1.82 -9.57 -25.25
C LYS A 103 2.52 -8.83 -24.11
N VAL A 104 2.59 -7.51 -24.24
CA VAL A 104 3.15 -6.62 -23.21
C VAL A 104 2.16 -5.51 -22.91
N SER A 105 1.99 -5.17 -21.63
CA SER A 105 1.21 -4.02 -21.18
C SER A 105 1.77 -2.68 -21.67
N ALA A 106 0.94 -1.64 -21.68
CA ALA A 106 1.33 -0.31 -22.13
C ALA A 106 2.59 0.26 -21.44
N LYS A 107 2.85 -0.12 -20.18
CA LYS A 107 4.02 0.34 -19.43
C LYS A 107 5.26 -0.57 -19.56
N GLY A 108 5.13 -1.74 -20.17
CA GLY A 108 6.26 -2.65 -20.40
C GLY A 108 6.61 -3.59 -19.23
N PHE A 109 5.82 -3.61 -18.15
CA PHE A 109 6.13 -4.35 -16.92
C PHE A 109 5.34 -5.65 -16.76
N TRP A 110 4.14 -5.70 -17.31
CA TRP A 110 3.31 -6.91 -17.33
C TRP A 110 3.38 -7.54 -18.71
N ILE A 111 3.54 -8.86 -18.71
CA ILE A 111 3.73 -9.66 -19.91
C ILE A 111 2.74 -10.82 -19.86
N LYS A 112 2.30 -11.26 -21.05
CA LYS A 112 1.64 -12.53 -21.25
C LYS A 112 2.60 -13.41 -22.03
N VAL A 113 2.87 -14.58 -21.47
CA VAL A 113 3.65 -15.68 -22.06
C VAL A 113 2.73 -16.79 -22.54
#